data_AF-A0A2V9JV63-F1
#
_entry.id   AF-A0A2V9JV63-F1
#
_cell.length_a   1.000
_cell.length_b   1.000
_cell.length_c   1.000
_cell.angle_alpha   90.00
_cell.angle_beta   90.00
_cell.angle_gamma   90.00
#
_symmetry.space_group_name_H-M   'P 1'
#
loop_
_entity.id
_entity.type
_entity.pdbx_description
1 polymer ?
#
loop_
_entity_poly.entity_id
_entity_poly.type
_entity_poly.pdbx_seq_one_letter_code
_entity_poly.pdbx_strand_id
1 'polypeptide(L)'
;EVAIDQRKRQPILTARQTLLHDGKPLRAEEPKLLQLNDRVVILNTVDLKGLPSGSYQILLQLHDQVSGQSVARRAPFKISSN
;
A
#
# COMPACT_ATOMS: atom_id res chain seq x y z
N GLU A 1 16.76 32.10 4.43
CA GLU A 1 16.07 30.81 4.31
C GLU A 1 14.61 30.97 4.68
N VAL A 2 13.70 30.66 3.77
CA VAL A 2 12.26 30.63 4.06
C VAL A 2 11.97 29.27 4.70
N ALA A 3 11.72 29.25 6.02
CA ALA A 3 11.27 28.05 6.70
C ALA A 3 9.85 27.72 6.20
N ILE A 4 9.75 26.73 5.31
CA ILE A 4 8.47 26.28 4.75
C ILE A 4 7.69 25.58 5.87
N ASP A 5 6.57 26.19 6.27
CA ASP A 5 5.65 25.62 7.27
C ASP A 5 4.94 24.39 6.68
N GLN A 6 5.49 23.21 6.94
CA GLN A 6 5.01 21.91 6.46
C GLN A 6 3.56 21.62 6.87
N ARG A 7 3.02 22.30 7.89
CA ARG A 7 1.63 22.12 8.36
C ARG A 7 0.59 22.67 7.38
N LYS A 8 0.99 23.54 6.45
CA LYS A 8 0.08 24.16 5.48
C LYS A 8 -0.09 23.36 4.19
N ARG A 9 0.71 22.31 3.97
CA ARG A 9 0.55 21.40 2.84
C ARG A 9 -0.27 20.20 3.29
N GLN A 10 -1.35 19.92 2.59
CA GLN A 10 -2.01 18.62 2.74
C GLN A 10 -0.96 17.53 2.44
N PRO A 11 -0.90 16.44 3.24
CA PRO A 11 0.04 15.37 2.99
C PRO A 11 -0.21 14.80 1.60
N ILE A 12 0.80 14.86 0.74
CA ILE A 12 0.75 14.24 -0.58
C ILE A 12 1.29 12.84 -0.41
N LEU A 13 0.38 11.89 -0.18
CA LEU A 13 0.72 10.49 -0.02
C LEU A 13 0.66 9.79 -1.37
N THR A 14 1.68 8.99 -1.66
CA THR A 14 1.60 7.96 -2.70
C THR A 14 1.54 6.59 -2.04
N ALA A 15 0.80 5.68 -2.65
CA ALA A 15 0.69 4.31 -2.18
C ALA A 15 0.95 3.34 -3.33
N ARG A 16 1.63 2.24 -3.00
CA ARG A 16 1.85 1.12 -3.90
C ARG A 16 1.52 -0.17 -3.16
N GLN A 17 0.63 -0.96 -3.73
CA GLN A 17 0.36 -2.30 -3.28
C GLN A 17 1.04 -3.30 -4.20
N THR A 18 1.70 -4.30 -3.65
CA THR A 18 2.31 -5.40 -4.40
C THR A 18 1.82 -6.73 -3.82
N LEU A 19 1.23 -7.58 -4.66
CA LEU A 19 0.97 -8.97 -4.35
C LEU A 19 2.26 -9.76 -4.53
N LEU A 20 2.67 -10.46 -3.49
CA LEU A 20 3.82 -11.34 -3.46
C LEU A 20 3.35 -12.80 -3.38
N HIS A 21 3.99 -13.70 -4.12
CA HIS A 21 3.86 -15.16 -3.97
C HIS A 21 5.25 -15.75 -3.72
N ASP A 22 5.39 -16.47 -2.61
CA ASP A 22 6.69 -16.98 -2.13
C ASP A 22 7.77 -15.89 -2.06
N GLY A 23 7.36 -14.67 -1.67
CA GLY A 23 8.22 -13.49 -1.56
C GLY A 23 8.55 -12.78 -2.88
N LYS A 24 8.10 -13.30 -4.03
CA LYS A 24 8.32 -12.70 -5.35
C LYS A 24 7.12 -11.86 -5.80
N PRO A 25 7.34 -10.67 -6.38
CA PRO A 25 6.25 -9.82 -6.88
C PRO A 25 5.53 -10.47 -8.06
N LEU A 26 4.20 -10.61 -7.93
CA LEU A 26 3.31 -11.05 -9.00
C LEU A 26 2.62 -9.89 -9.69
N ARG A 27 2.10 -8.94 -8.91
CA ARG A 27 1.29 -7.82 -9.41
C ARG A 27 1.48 -6.61 -8.53
N ALA A 28 1.53 -5.42 -9.13
CA ALA A 28 1.60 -4.16 -8.40
C ALA A 28 0.53 -3.19 -8.91
N GLU A 29 -0.03 -2.41 -8.00
CA GLU A 29 -1.12 -1.48 -8.26
C GLU A 29 -0.99 -0.24 -7.36
N GLU A 30 -1.57 0.86 -7.79
CA GLU A 30 -1.72 2.07 -6.99
C GLU A 30 -3.14 2.09 -6.40
N PRO A 31 -3.31 1.78 -5.11
CA PRO A 31 -4.63 1.71 -4.52
C PRO A 31 -5.24 3.11 -4.38
N LYS A 32 -6.57 3.17 -4.34
CA LYS A 32 -7.27 4.43 -4.07
C LYS A 32 -7.04 4.87 -2.63
N LEU A 33 -6.67 6.13 -2.48
CA LEU A 33 -6.53 6.79 -1.19
C LEU A 33 -7.78 7.62 -0.91
N LEU A 34 -8.39 7.37 0.25
CA LEU A 34 -9.51 8.14 0.77
C LEU A 34 -9.04 8.89 2.01
N GLN A 35 -9.29 10.19 2.06
CA GLN A 35 -9.02 10.99 3.24
C GLN A 35 -10.30 11.10 4.07
N LEU A 36 -10.27 10.56 5.29
CA LEU A 36 -11.37 10.64 6.25
C LEU A 36 -10.87 11.40 7.48
N ASN A 37 -11.24 12.68 7.58
CA ASN A 37 -10.72 13.60 8.59
C ASN A 37 -9.17 13.59 8.59
N ASP A 38 -8.56 13.32 9.74
CA ASP A 38 -7.10 13.27 9.94
C ASP A 38 -6.50 11.88 9.64
N ARG A 39 -7.25 11.00 8.98
CA ARG A 39 -6.82 9.64 8.65
C ARG A 39 -6.84 9.40 7.14
N VAL A 40 -5.85 8.65 6.69
CA VAL A 40 -5.83 8.13 5.32
C VAL A 40 -6.26 6.67 5.37
N VAL A 41 -7.28 6.36 4.58
CA VAL A 41 -7.84 5.03 4.42
C VAL A 41 -7.51 4.54 3.02
N ILE A 42 -7.00 3.32 2.96
CA ILE A 42 -6.61 2.66 1.72
C ILE A 42 -7.54 1.47 1.54
N LEU A 43 -8.40 1.54 0.55
CA LEU A 43 -9.29 0.44 0.19
C LEU A 43 -8.77 -0.16 -1.11
N ASN A 44 -8.43 -1.44 -1.07
CA ASN A 44 -8.09 -2.17 -2.28
C ASN A 44 -8.65 -3.59 -2.25
N THR A 45 -9.02 -4.08 -3.43
CA THR A 45 -9.56 -5.42 -3.62
C THR A 45 -8.60 -6.17 -4.54
N VAL A 46 -8.19 -7.36 -4.12
CA VAL A 46 -7.33 -8.23 -4.92
C VAL A 46 -8.17 -9.39 -5.41
N ASP A 47 -8.30 -9.54 -6.72
CA ASP A 47 -8.91 -10.74 -7.31
C ASP A 47 -7.92 -11.90 -7.21
N LEU A 48 -8.31 -12.94 -6.47
CA LEU A 48 -7.50 -14.14 -6.25
C LEU A 48 -7.84 -15.27 -7.24
N LYS A 49 -8.79 -15.04 -8.16
CA LYS A 49 -9.23 -16.06 -9.10
C LYS A 49 -8.10 -16.50 -10.02
N GLY A 50 -7.91 -17.82 -10.13
CA GLY A 50 -6.88 -18.42 -10.99
C GLY A 50 -5.46 -18.38 -10.42
N LEU A 51 -5.26 -17.84 -9.21
CA LEU A 51 -3.98 -17.94 -8.51
C LEU A 51 -3.78 -19.35 -7.94
N PRO A 52 -2.57 -19.94 -8.06
CA PRO A 52 -2.29 -21.26 -7.51
C PRO A 52 -2.38 -21.27 -5.98
N SER A 53 -2.62 -22.44 -5.40
CA SER A 53 -2.50 -22.61 -3.94
C SER A 53 -1.08 -22.28 -3.49
N GLY A 54 -0.93 -21.59 -2.37
CA GLY A 54 0.38 -21.15 -1.92
C GLY A 54 0.34 -20.09 -0.84
N SER A 55 1.54 -19.61 -0.47
CA SER A 55 1.71 -18.53 0.51
C SER A 55 1.86 -17.20 -0.19
N TYR A 56 1.02 -16.25 0.20
CA TYR A 56 0.96 -14.92 -0.40
C TYR A 56 1.17 -13.84 0.64
N GLN A 57 1.59 -12.65 0.18
CA GLN A 57 1.67 -11.46 1.01
C GLN A 57 1.21 -10.25 0.21
N ILE A 58 0.37 -9.41 0.81
CA ILE A 58 0.18 -8.05 0.33
C ILE A 58 1.25 -7.17 0.97
N LEU A 59 2.11 -6.56 0.16
CA LEU A 59 3.03 -5.50 0.56
C LEU A 59 2.43 -4.15 0.19
N LEU A 60 2.06 -3.36 1.19
CA LEU A 60 1.60 -1.98 1.02
C LEU A 60 2.75 -1.03 1.39
N GLN A 61 3.11 -0.16 0.47
CA GLN A 61 4.13 0.88 0.66
C GLN A 61 3.46 2.24 0.56
N LEU A 62 3.73 3.10 1.53
CA LEU A 62 3.26 4.47 1.62
C LEU A 62 4.46 5.38 1.64
N HIS A 63 4.40 6.46 0.86
CA HIS A 63 5.42 7.50 0.84
C HIS A 63 4.76 8.86 1.00
N ASP A 64 5.19 9.61 2.00
CA ASP A 64 4.81 10.99 2.21
C ASP A 64 5.80 11.91 1.50
N GLN A 65 5.33 12.61 0.47
CA GLN A 65 6.17 13.51 -0.31
C GLN A 65 6.51 14.81 0.42
N VAL A 66 5.83 15.13 1.55
CA VAL A 66 6.10 16.33 2.34
C VAL A 66 7.23 16.06 3.34
N SER A 67 7.11 14.99 4.13
CA SER A 67 8.14 14.62 5.11
C SER A 67 9.27 13.76 4.53
N GLY A 68 9.07 13.18 3.34
CA GLY A 68 9.96 12.19 2.74
C GLY A 68 9.88 10.80 3.40
N GLN A 69 9.05 10.63 4.43
CA GLN A 69 8.96 9.38 5.17
C GLN A 69 8.27 8.29 4.35
N SER A 70 8.73 7.06 4.56
CA SER A 70 8.15 5.89 3.91
C SER A 70 7.80 4.83 4.94
N VAL A 71 6.63 4.23 4.81
CA VAL A 71 6.13 3.15 5.66
C VAL A 71 5.76 1.97 4.79
N ALA A 72 6.11 0.76 5.25
CA ALA A 72 5.71 -0.47 4.60
C ALA A 72 4.96 -1.38 5.57
N ARG A 73 3.88 -2.00 5.10
CA ARG A 73 3.10 -2.99 5.84
C ARG A 73 2.95 -4.25 5.00
N ARG A 74 3.00 -5.40 5.68
CA ARG A 74 2.84 -6.72 5.07
C ARG A 74 1.64 -7.41 5.70
N ALA A 75 0.78 -7.97 4.87
CA ALA A 75 -0.35 -8.80 5.28
C ALA A 75 -0.21 -10.19 4.64
N PRO A 76 0.29 -11.19 5.39
CA PRO A 76 0.42 -12.55 4.87
C PRO A 76 -0.94 -13.26 4.83
N PHE A 77 -1.14 -14.11 3.82
CA PHE A 77 -2.30 -14.98 3.70
C PHE A 77 -1.95 -16.26 2.91
N LYS A 78 -2.83 -17.25 2.92
CA LYS A 78 -2.67 -18.49 2.15
C LYS A 78 -3.90 -18.73 1.29
N ILE A 79 -3.68 -19.21 0.08
CA ILE A 79 -4.72 -19.77 -0.77
C ILE A 79 -4.59 -21.29 -0.66
N SER A 80 -5.59 -21.93 -0.05
CA SER A 80 -5.72 -23.39 -0.04
C SER A 80 -6.36 -23.85 -1.34
N SER A 81 -5.91 -24.99 -1.87
CA SER A 81 -6.65 -25.70 -2.91
C SER A 81 -8.02 -26.11 -2.35
N ASN A 82 -9.09 -25.78 -3.09
CA ASN A 82 -10.40 -26.39 -2.86
C ASN A 82 -10.41 -27.83 -3.39
#